data_AF-A0A2Y9PRS4-F1
#
_entry.id   AF-A0A2Y9PRS4-F1
#
_cell.length_a   1.000
_cell.length_b   1.000
_cell.length_c   1.000
_cell.angle_alpha   90.00
_cell.angle_beta   90.00
_cell.angle_gamma   90.00
#
_symmetry.space_group_name_H-M   'P 1'
#
loop_
_entity.id
_entity.type
_entity.pdbx_description
1 polymer ?
#
loop_
_entity_poly.entity_id
_entity_poly.type
_entity_poly.pdbx_seq_one_letter_code
_entity_poly.pdbx_strand_id
1 'polypeptide(L)'
;MALLVRVLRNRISISQWVPVCSRLLLVSHTQGQWGRALSGTSQWPQMSQALACGGSVVDIQLSRKYHTTNKLSSTKDSPQPVEKVGAFTKIIEAMGFTGPLKYSKWKIKIAALRMYTSCVEKTDFEEFFRRCQMPDTFNSWFLITLLHVWMCLVRMKQEGRSGKYMCRIIVHFMWEDVEQRGRIMGVNSYILKKNMMLMTNNFYVAILGYDEGVLSDDRGLAAALWRTFFNQKCEDPRQLELLVEYVRKQIQYLDSMNGEDLLLTGEVSWRPLVEKNPQSILKPHSPTYNDEGL
;
A
#
# COMPACT_ATOMS: atom_id res chain seq x y z
N MET A 1 -5.60 1.36 18.61
CA MET A 1 -4.61 0.73 17.70
C MET A 1 -3.19 1.17 17.94
N ALA A 2 -2.94 2.44 18.28
CA ALA A 2 -1.59 2.89 18.65
C ALA A 2 -0.97 2.01 19.77
N LEU A 3 -1.73 1.65 20.80
CA LEU A 3 -1.28 0.71 21.84
C LEU A 3 -0.98 -0.71 21.33
N LEU A 4 -1.72 -1.23 20.34
CA LEU A 4 -1.45 -2.54 19.74
C LEU A 4 -0.17 -2.51 18.88
N VAL A 5 0.07 -1.41 18.15
CA VAL A 5 1.35 -1.16 17.47
C VAL A 5 2.49 -1.08 18.49
N ARG A 6 2.26 -0.41 19.63
CA ARG A 6 3.23 -0.28 20.73
C ARG A 6 3.48 -1.58 21.51
N VAL A 7 2.49 -2.47 21.62
CA VAL A 7 2.58 -3.79 22.27
C VAL A 7 3.21 -4.82 21.33
N LEU A 8 2.89 -4.78 20.03
CA LEU A 8 3.60 -5.55 19.01
C LEU A 8 5.06 -5.12 18.90
N ARG A 9 5.36 -3.82 18.99
CA ARG A 9 6.72 -3.26 19.11
C ARG A 9 7.54 -3.92 20.24
N ASN A 10 6.95 -4.16 21.41
CA ASN A 10 7.64 -4.84 22.51
C ASN A 10 7.74 -6.37 22.34
N ARG A 11 6.80 -7.02 21.64
CA ARG A 11 6.88 -8.46 21.37
C ARG A 11 7.84 -8.81 20.23
N ILE A 12 7.97 -7.96 19.22
CA ILE A 12 8.78 -8.21 18.01
C ILE A 12 10.26 -7.90 18.27
N SER A 13 10.57 -7.00 19.21
CA SER A 13 11.95 -6.64 19.59
C SER A 13 12.77 -7.78 20.26
N ILE A 14 12.18 -8.94 20.57
CA ILE A 14 12.87 -10.07 21.23
C ILE A 14 13.17 -11.23 20.27
N SER A 15 12.61 -11.24 19.05
CA SER A 15 12.94 -12.26 18.06
C SER A 15 14.02 -11.74 17.11
N GLN A 16 15.29 -11.96 17.48
CA GLN A 16 16.38 -12.11 16.52
C GLN A 16 15.94 -13.18 15.49
N TRP A 17 15.57 -12.75 14.29
CA TRP A 17 15.16 -13.66 13.22
C TRP A 17 16.38 -14.38 12.66
N VAL A 18 16.71 -15.55 13.21
CA VAL A 18 17.58 -16.54 12.56
C VAL A 18 16.69 -17.45 11.70
N PRO A 19 16.86 -17.52 10.37
CA PRO A 19 16.08 -18.41 9.54
C PRO A 19 16.72 -19.80 9.53
N VAL A 20 16.11 -20.77 10.22
CA VAL A 20 16.43 -22.19 10.02
C VAL A 20 15.28 -22.85 9.26
N CYS A 21 15.62 -23.42 8.11
CA CYS A 21 14.74 -24.24 7.31
C CYS A 21 14.39 -25.56 8.02
N SER A 22 13.15 -25.98 7.79
CA SER A 22 12.66 -27.37 7.77
C SER A 22 12.28 -28.03 9.11
N ARG A 23 11.07 -28.61 9.04
CA ARG A 23 10.42 -29.64 9.88
C ARG A 23 9.50 -29.13 11.00
N LEU A 24 8.25 -29.54 10.82
CA LEU A 24 7.15 -29.56 11.77
C LEU A 24 7.58 -30.16 13.11
N LEU A 25 7.30 -29.47 14.21
CA LEU A 25 6.83 -30.09 15.46
C LEU A 25 5.91 -29.10 16.20
N LEU A 26 4.73 -29.61 16.56
CA LEU A 26 3.80 -29.02 17.51
C LEU A 26 4.45 -29.07 18.91
N VAL A 27 4.67 -27.91 19.53
CA VAL A 27 5.03 -27.85 20.96
C VAL A 27 3.91 -27.11 21.68
N SER A 28 3.06 -27.89 22.34
CA SER A 28 2.20 -27.44 23.42
C SER A 28 3.06 -27.01 24.61
N HIS A 29 2.80 -25.83 25.17
CA HIS A 29 3.20 -25.56 26.55
C HIS A 29 2.10 -24.84 27.32
N THR A 30 2.11 -25.14 28.61
CA THR A 30 1.03 -25.16 29.59
C THR A 30 0.67 -23.81 30.20
N GLN A 31 -0.60 -23.77 30.57
CA GLN A 31 -1.34 -22.90 31.47
C GLN A 31 -0.53 -22.16 32.56
N GLY A 32 -0.64 -20.83 32.54
CA GLY A 32 -0.35 -19.93 33.66
C GLY A 32 -1.58 -19.05 33.91
N GLN A 33 -2.27 -19.34 35.02
CA GLN A 33 -3.59 -18.84 35.40
C GLN A 33 -3.44 -17.55 36.21
N TRP A 34 -3.79 -16.38 35.65
CA TRP A 34 -4.08 -15.16 36.44
C TRP A 34 -5.37 -14.53 35.93
N GLY A 35 -6.43 -14.67 36.72
CA GLY A 35 -7.68 -13.95 36.53
C GLY A 35 -7.61 -12.56 37.16
N ARG A 36 -8.15 -11.57 36.47
CA ARG A 36 -9.23 -10.69 36.97
C ARG A 36 -9.73 -9.82 35.83
N ALA A 37 -11.06 -9.76 35.76
CA ALA A 37 -11.84 -9.11 34.73
C ALA A 37 -11.68 -7.59 34.74
N LEU A 38 -11.52 -7.01 33.55
CA LEU A 38 -12.05 -5.69 33.21
C LEU A 38 -12.77 -5.84 31.86
N SER A 39 -14.09 -5.95 31.94
CA SER A 39 -15.02 -5.91 30.82
C SER A 39 -14.98 -4.52 30.18
N GLY A 40 -14.19 -4.36 29.13
CA GLY A 40 -14.28 -3.24 28.19
C GLY A 40 -14.85 -3.75 26.88
N THR A 41 -16.15 -3.51 26.65
CA THR A 41 -16.85 -3.80 25.40
C THR A 41 -16.21 -3.01 24.24
N SER A 42 -15.35 -3.66 23.45
CA SER A 42 -14.91 -3.12 22.17
C SER A 42 -15.96 -3.46 21.11
N GLN A 43 -16.96 -2.59 21.00
CA GLN A 43 -17.96 -2.67 19.95
C GLN A 43 -17.33 -2.26 18.62
N TRP A 44 -17.27 -3.21 17.69
CA TRP A 44 -17.02 -2.97 16.27
C TRP A 44 -18.33 -2.45 15.66
N PRO A 45 -18.40 -1.24 15.07
CA PRO A 45 -19.63 -0.81 14.42
C PRO A 45 -19.86 -1.70 13.20
N GLN A 46 -20.96 -2.44 13.20
CA GLN A 46 -21.54 -2.99 11.98
C GLN A 46 -21.77 -1.82 11.02
N MET A 47 -21.18 -1.88 9.83
CA MET A 47 -21.55 -0.96 8.75
C MET A 47 -22.99 -1.25 8.35
N SER A 48 -23.93 -0.47 8.88
CA SER A 48 -25.33 -0.47 8.48
C SER A 48 -25.44 0.02 7.04
N GLN A 49 -26.06 -0.79 6.20
CA GLN A 49 -26.53 -0.39 4.87
C GLN A 49 -27.72 0.56 5.07
N ALA A 50 -27.63 1.78 4.53
CA ALA A 50 -28.77 2.65 4.36
C ALA A 50 -29.41 2.36 3.00
N LEU A 51 -30.66 1.89 3.03
CA LEU A 51 -31.52 1.71 1.86
C LEU A 51 -32.40 2.96 1.67
N ALA A 52 -32.62 3.27 0.39
CA ALA A 52 -33.15 4.47 -0.26
C ALA A 52 -34.53 5.02 0.16
N CYS A 53 -34.72 6.32 -0.10
CA CYS A 53 -35.81 6.95 -0.89
C CYS A 53 -35.63 8.49 -0.86
N GLY A 54 -35.73 9.29 -1.92
CA GLY A 54 -36.04 9.08 -3.33
C GLY A 54 -35.74 10.38 -4.10
N GLY A 55 -35.49 10.26 -5.40
CA GLY A 55 -35.21 11.39 -6.28
C GLY A 55 -34.88 10.86 -7.67
N SER A 56 -35.89 10.79 -8.53
CA SER A 56 -35.82 10.39 -9.93
C SER A 56 -34.83 11.26 -10.70
N VAL A 57 -34.11 10.69 -11.67
CA VAL A 57 -33.91 11.22 -13.05
C VAL A 57 -32.89 10.35 -13.81
N VAL A 58 -33.43 9.74 -14.88
CA VAL A 58 -32.80 9.34 -16.16
C VAL A 58 -31.83 8.15 -16.17
N ASP A 59 -32.42 7.02 -16.57
CA ASP A 59 -31.77 5.83 -17.15
C ASP A 59 -30.93 6.22 -18.39
N ILE A 60 -29.62 5.95 -18.34
CA ILE A 60 -28.81 5.76 -19.54
C ILE A 60 -28.27 4.33 -19.51
N GLN A 61 -29.03 3.48 -20.18
CA GLN A 61 -28.72 2.10 -20.50
C GLN A 61 -27.50 2.03 -21.42
N LEU A 62 -26.35 1.57 -20.90
CA LEU A 62 -25.23 1.13 -21.74
C LEU A 62 -25.12 -0.40 -21.71
N SER A 63 -26.04 -1.05 -22.43
CA SER A 63 -25.94 -2.47 -22.77
C SER A 63 -24.83 -2.66 -23.81
N ARG A 64 -23.63 -3.05 -23.39
CA ARG A 64 -22.60 -3.52 -24.32
C ARG A 64 -22.68 -5.04 -24.40
N LYS A 65 -23.51 -5.54 -25.32
CA LYS A 65 -23.57 -6.96 -25.72
C LYS A 65 -22.23 -7.35 -26.36
N TYR A 66 -21.54 -8.33 -25.79
CA TYR A 66 -20.41 -8.97 -26.48
C TYR A 66 -20.97 -9.92 -27.54
N HIS A 67 -20.81 -9.56 -28.81
CA HIS A 67 -21.02 -10.48 -29.92
C HIS A 67 -19.75 -11.32 -30.09
N THR A 68 -19.82 -12.58 -29.66
CA THR A 68 -18.83 -13.61 -30.04
C THR A 68 -19.31 -14.26 -31.33
N THR A 69 -18.68 -13.92 -32.44
CA THR A 69 -18.78 -14.69 -33.69
C THR A 69 -17.37 -15.07 -34.11
N ASN A 70 -17.06 -16.36 -34.15
CA ASN A 70 -16.79 -17.07 -35.40
C ASN A 70 -16.15 -18.43 -35.15
N LYS A 71 -16.81 -19.46 -35.69
CA LYS A 71 -16.26 -20.80 -35.88
C LYS A 71 -15.73 -20.90 -37.31
N LEU A 72 -14.41 -21.09 -37.39
CA LEU A 72 -13.61 -21.91 -38.31
C LEU A 72 -13.87 -21.89 -39.84
N SER A 73 -12.82 -21.58 -40.60
CA SER A 73 -12.58 -22.17 -41.93
C SER A 73 -11.11 -22.58 -42.08
N SER A 74 -10.90 -23.84 -42.45
CA SER A 74 -9.65 -24.46 -42.85
C SER A 74 -9.30 -24.09 -44.29
N THR A 75 -8.05 -23.71 -44.57
CA THR A 75 -7.43 -23.79 -45.90
C THR A 75 -5.91 -23.91 -45.82
N LYS A 76 -5.43 -25.07 -46.32
CA LYS A 76 -4.17 -25.47 -46.99
C LYS A 76 -2.88 -24.62 -46.91
N ASP A 77 -1.79 -25.39 -46.75
CA ASP A 77 -0.36 -25.07 -46.72
C ASP A 77 0.23 -24.27 -47.91
N SER A 78 1.08 -23.28 -47.60
CA SER A 78 2.30 -22.90 -48.35
C SER A 78 3.13 -21.84 -47.55
N PRO A 79 4.42 -21.61 -47.84
CA PRO A 79 5.55 -21.82 -46.95
C PRO A 79 5.80 -20.71 -45.93
N GLN A 80 6.32 -21.13 -44.77
CA GLN A 80 6.80 -20.31 -43.64
C GLN A 80 7.73 -19.15 -44.04
N PRO A 81 7.48 -17.91 -43.59
CA PRO A 81 8.56 -16.96 -43.36
C PRO A 81 9.19 -17.27 -42.00
N VAL A 82 10.42 -17.77 -42.07
CA VAL A 82 11.33 -18.01 -40.96
C VAL A 82 11.52 -16.74 -40.11
N GLU A 83 11.37 -16.92 -38.79
CA GLU A 83 11.85 -16.10 -37.68
C GLU A 83 11.87 -14.56 -37.83
N LYS A 84 10.88 -13.90 -37.22
CA LYS A 84 11.07 -12.57 -36.59
C LYS A 84 10.75 -12.57 -35.09
N VAL A 85 10.87 -13.72 -34.44
CA VAL A 85 10.67 -13.85 -32.98
C VAL A 85 11.83 -13.20 -32.21
N GLY A 86 13.00 -13.01 -32.82
CA GLY A 86 14.18 -12.45 -32.17
C GLY A 86 14.21 -10.92 -32.03
N ALA A 87 13.83 -10.18 -33.08
CA ALA A 87 13.99 -8.71 -33.08
C ALA A 87 13.00 -8.03 -32.12
N PHE A 88 11.74 -8.46 -32.12
CA PHE A 88 10.72 -7.93 -31.20
C PHE A 88 11.02 -8.31 -29.74
N THR A 89 11.48 -9.54 -29.50
CA THR A 89 11.89 -9.98 -28.14
C THR A 89 13.12 -9.22 -27.64
N LYS A 90 14.12 -8.96 -28.49
CA LYS A 90 15.28 -8.12 -28.13
C LYS A 90 14.90 -6.67 -27.85
N ILE A 91 13.91 -6.11 -28.55
CA ILE A 91 13.38 -4.78 -28.27
C ILE A 91 12.63 -4.78 -26.93
N ILE A 92 11.79 -5.78 -26.67
CA ILE A 92 11.08 -5.95 -25.38
C ILE A 92 12.07 -6.15 -24.22
N GLU A 93 13.16 -6.89 -24.44
CA GLU A 93 14.22 -7.13 -23.48
C GLU A 93 15.07 -5.87 -23.24
N ALA A 94 15.46 -5.16 -24.29
CA ALA A 94 16.15 -3.87 -24.19
C ALA A 94 15.29 -2.77 -23.53
N MET A 95 13.97 -2.85 -23.69
CA MET A 95 13.00 -2.01 -22.96
C MET A 95 12.76 -2.48 -21.52
N GLY A 96 13.42 -3.54 -21.06
CA GLY A 96 13.32 -4.05 -19.68
C GLY A 96 12.02 -4.81 -19.37
N PHE A 97 11.21 -5.15 -20.37
CA PHE A 97 9.96 -5.90 -20.19
C PHE A 97 10.21 -7.41 -20.02
N THR A 98 11.20 -7.99 -20.71
CA THR A 98 11.57 -9.41 -20.62
C THR A 98 13.05 -9.56 -20.31
N GLY A 99 13.40 -9.94 -19.08
CA GLY A 99 14.80 -10.11 -18.64
C GLY A 99 14.88 -10.50 -17.16
N PRO A 100 16.07 -10.89 -16.65
CA PRO A 100 16.28 -11.16 -15.23
C PRO A 100 16.03 -9.89 -14.40
N LEU A 101 15.69 -10.08 -13.12
CA LEU A 101 15.59 -8.94 -12.19
C LEU A 101 16.98 -8.34 -11.98
N LYS A 102 17.06 -7.01 -11.82
CA LYS A 102 18.33 -6.31 -11.58
C LYS A 102 19.03 -6.83 -10.31
N TYR A 103 18.26 -7.19 -9.30
CA TYR A 103 18.72 -7.77 -8.05
C TYR A 103 18.04 -9.11 -7.78
N SER A 104 18.67 -9.94 -6.94
CA SER A 104 18.10 -11.23 -6.57
C SER A 104 16.76 -11.06 -5.84
N LYS A 105 15.83 -11.99 -6.07
CA LYS A 105 14.47 -11.96 -5.48
C LYS A 105 14.49 -11.82 -3.95
N TRP A 106 15.46 -12.44 -3.28
CA TRP A 106 15.59 -12.35 -1.82
C TRP A 106 15.98 -10.95 -1.37
N LYS A 107 16.94 -10.29 -2.03
CA LYS A 107 17.32 -8.91 -1.70
C LYS A 107 16.14 -7.95 -1.82
N ILE A 108 15.41 -8.02 -2.94
CA ILE A 108 14.22 -7.21 -3.16
C ILE A 108 13.12 -7.53 -2.13
N LYS A 109 13.00 -8.80 -1.70
CA LYS A 109 12.03 -9.19 -0.66
C LYS A 109 12.37 -8.56 0.71
N ILE A 110 13.65 -8.53 1.09
CA ILE A 110 14.09 -7.88 2.34
C ILE A 110 13.87 -6.37 2.28
N ALA A 111 14.23 -5.73 1.15
CA ALA A 111 13.95 -4.31 0.94
C ALA A 111 12.44 -4.02 1.00
N ALA A 112 11.61 -4.83 0.34
CA ALA A 112 10.15 -4.67 0.36
C ALA A 112 9.58 -4.76 1.77
N LEU A 113 10.07 -5.71 2.58
CA LEU A 113 9.68 -5.84 3.98
C LEU A 113 10.03 -4.58 4.76
N ARG A 114 11.27 -4.09 4.65
CA ARG A 114 11.73 -2.86 5.32
C ARG A 114 10.92 -1.64 4.92
N MET A 115 10.58 -1.52 3.64
CA MET A 115 9.75 -0.44 3.13
C MET A 115 8.32 -0.52 3.70
N TYR A 116 7.72 -1.71 3.72
CA TYR A 116 6.42 -1.91 4.37
C TYR A 116 6.48 -1.58 5.88
N THR A 117 7.49 -2.07 6.59
CA THR A 117 7.74 -1.77 7.99
C THR A 117 7.83 -0.26 8.23
N SER A 118 8.51 0.48 7.35
CA SER A 118 8.57 1.94 7.45
C SER A 118 7.19 2.60 7.37
N CYS A 119 6.26 2.07 6.55
CA CYS A 119 4.89 2.60 6.44
C CYS A 119 4.11 2.46 7.76
N VAL A 120 4.36 1.40 8.52
CA VAL A 120 3.59 1.08 9.74
C VAL A 120 4.29 1.46 11.05
N GLU A 121 5.61 1.58 11.06
CA GLU A 121 6.39 1.90 12.28
C GLU A 121 6.91 3.33 12.30
N LYS A 122 7.24 3.91 11.14
CA LYS A 122 7.83 5.26 11.05
C LYS A 122 6.81 6.35 10.72
N THR A 123 5.54 5.98 10.57
CA THR A 123 4.43 6.91 10.38
C THR A 123 3.84 7.32 11.73
N ASP A 124 3.63 8.61 11.95
CA ASP A 124 2.98 9.12 13.16
C ASP A 124 1.45 9.00 13.08
N PHE A 125 0.93 7.80 13.33
CA PHE A 125 -0.51 7.52 13.30
C PHE A 125 -1.31 8.38 14.29
N GLU A 126 -0.73 8.75 15.44
CA GLU A 126 -1.43 9.55 16.45
C GLU A 126 -1.73 10.96 15.93
N GLU A 127 -0.78 11.56 15.21
CA GLU A 127 -0.99 12.87 14.59
C GLU A 127 -2.06 12.81 13.48
N PHE A 128 -2.10 11.74 12.68
CA PHE A 128 -3.19 11.53 11.71
C PHE A 128 -4.56 11.40 12.38
N PHE A 129 -4.67 10.58 13.41
CA PHE A 129 -5.94 10.42 14.14
C PHE A 129 -6.43 11.75 14.70
N ARG A 130 -5.53 12.54 15.27
CA ARG A 130 -5.87 13.83 15.87
C ARG A 130 -6.23 14.90 14.82
N ARG A 131 -5.41 15.05 13.78
CA ARG A 131 -5.56 16.13 12.78
C ARG A 131 -6.70 15.86 11.80
N CYS A 132 -6.86 14.62 11.38
CA CYS A 132 -7.91 14.20 10.45
C CYS A 132 -9.17 13.71 11.18
N GLN A 133 -9.24 13.88 12.51
CA GLN A 133 -10.36 13.46 13.37
C GLN A 133 -10.80 12.00 13.13
N MET A 134 -9.84 11.12 12.85
CA MET A 134 -10.13 9.71 12.60
C MET A 134 -10.24 8.97 13.93
N PRO A 135 -11.22 8.07 14.09
CA PRO A 135 -11.32 7.26 15.30
C PRO A 135 -10.16 6.26 15.36
N ASP A 136 -9.63 5.94 16.55
CA ASP A 136 -8.54 4.97 16.72
C ASP A 136 -9.01 3.51 16.49
N THR A 137 -9.24 3.16 15.23
CA THR A 137 -9.79 1.86 14.80
C THR A 137 -8.85 1.12 13.86
N PHE A 138 -9.08 -0.18 13.69
CA PHE A 138 -8.36 -0.98 12.68
C PHE A 138 -8.52 -0.43 11.26
N ASN A 139 -9.71 0.09 10.93
CA ASN A 139 -9.97 0.70 9.64
C ASN A 139 -9.17 1.99 9.44
N SER A 140 -9.11 2.87 10.45
CA SER A 140 -8.31 4.09 10.36
C SER A 140 -6.82 3.79 10.21
N TRP A 141 -6.31 2.80 10.96
CA TRP A 141 -4.95 2.29 10.77
C TRP A 141 -4.71 1.78 9.34
N PHE A 142 -5.65 1.00 8.79
CA PHE A 142 -5.56 0.48 7.43
C PHE A 142 -5.54 1.61 6.38
N LEU A 143 -6.39 2.63 6.52
CA LEU A 143 -6.47 3.74 5.56
C LEU A 143 -5.18 4.58 5.53
N ILE A 144 -4.61 4.87 6.71
CA ILE A 144 -3.32 5.55 6.81
C ILE A 144 -2.21 4.66 6.22
N THR A 145 -2.19 3.38 6.57
CA THR A 145 -1.19 2.43 6.03
C THR A 145 -1.29 2.32 4.50
N LEU A 146 -2.51 2.21 3.97
CA LEU A 146 -2.79 2.15 2.54
C LEU A 146 -2.30 3.39 1.81
N LEU A 147 -2.50 4.59 2.37
CA LEU A 147 -1.99 5.83 1.79
C LEU A 147 -0.46 5.81 1.65
N HIS A 148 0.25 5.38 2.70
CA HIS A 148 1.71 5.30 2.70
C HIS A 148 2.23 4.21 1.76
N VAL A 149 1.61 3.02 1.80
CA VAL A 149 1.93 1.94 0.86
C VAL A 149 1.72 2.41 -0.57
N TRP A 150 0.61 3.06 -0.89
CA TRP A 150 0.36 3.59 -2.23
C TRP A 150 1.49 4.52 -2.71
N MET A 151 1.93 5.47 -1.88
CA MET A 151 3.04 6.37 -2.23
C MET A 151 4.33 5.59 -2.53
N CYS A 152 4.64 4.55 -1.74
CA CYS A 152 5.76 3.64 -2.04
C CYS A 152 5.56 2.89 -3.37
N LEU A 153 4.34 2.42 -3.67
CA LEU A 153 4.05 1.73 -4.93
C LEU A 153 4.23 2.64 -6.14
N VAL A 154 3.77 3.89 -6.06
CA VAL A 154 3.96 4.90 -7.13
C VAL A 154 5.45 5.10 -7.39
N ARG A 155 6.24 5.31 -6.33
CA ARG A 155 7.69 5.51 -6.46
C ARG A 155 8.39 4.29 -7.06
N MET A 156 8.11 3.09 -6.53
CA MET A 156 8.80 1.88 -6.97
C MET A 156 8.38 1.43 -8.37
N LYS A 157 7.17 1.74 -8.85
CA LYS A 157 6.74 1.42 -10.24
C LYS A 157 7.66 2.05 -11.30
N GLN A 158 8.35 3.16 -10.98
CA GLN A 158 9.29 3.83 -11.87
C GLN A 158 10.58 3.02 -12.09
N GLU A 159 10.93 2.12 -11.15
CA GLU A 159 12.13 1.27 -11.18
C GLU A 159 11.96 0.00 -12.06
N GLY A 160 11.15 0.11 -13.10
CA GLY A 160 10.91 -0.93 -14.09
C GLY A 160 10.46 -2.26 -13.48
N ARG A 161 11.07 -3.37 -13.94
CA ARG A 161 10.67 -4.73 -13.57
C ARG A 161 10.99 -5.07 -12.12
N SER A 162 12.14 -4.65 -11.60
CA SER A 162 12.54 -4.85 -10.21
C SER A 162 11.59 -4.12 -9.26
N GLY A 163 11.26 -2.88 -9.60
CA GLY A 163 10.27 -2.06 -8.90
C GLY A 163 8.88 -2.70 -8.86
N LYS A 164 8.36 -3.12 -10.03
CA LYS A 164 7.08 -3.85 -10.12
C LYS A 164 7.09 -5.14 -9.28
N TYR A 165 8.21 -5.87 -9.24
CA TYR A 165 8.35 -7.03 -8.37
C TYR A 165 8.30 -6.64 -6.89
N MET A 166 9.04 -5.60 -6.49
CA MET A 166 9.01 -5.07 -5.12
C MET A 166 7.60 -4.64 -4.70
N CYS A 167 6.86 -3.93 -5.56
CA CYS A 167 5.47 -3.54 -5.34
C CYS A 167 4.57 -4.72 -4.98
N ARG A 168 4.69 -5.84 -5.71
CA ARG A 168 3.91 -7.06 -5.42
C ARG A 168 4.25 -7.62 -4.04
N ILE A 169 5.51 -7.55 -3.62
CA ILE A 169 5.95 -8.05 -2.32
C ILE A 169 5.52 -7.10 -1.18
N ILE A 170 5.53 -5.78 -1.38
CA ILE A 170 5.01 -4.81 -0.41
C ILE A 170 3.53 -5.08 -0.14
N VAL A 171 2.73 -5.26 -1.19
CA VAL A 171 1.29 -5.57 -1.07
C VAL A 171 1.08 -6.92 -0.37
N HIS A 172 1.94 -7.91 -0.62
CA HIS A 172 1.89 -9.19 0.10
C HIS A 172 2.07 -8.99 1.61
N PHE A 173 3.13 -8.29 2.04
CA PHE A 173 3.38 -8.03 3.46
C PHE A 173 2.26 -7.21 4.11
N MET A 174 1.68 -6.26 3.38
CA MET A 174 0.52 -5.50 3.86
C MET A 174 -0.67 -6.43 4.19
N TRP A 175 -1.00 -7.37 3.31
CA TRP A 175 -2.11 -8.28 3.55
C TRP A 175 -1.82 -9.32 4.65
N GLU A 176 -0.58 -9.79 4.75
CA GLU A 176 -0.15 -10.65 5.88
C GLU A 176 -0.35 -9.93 7.22
N ASP A 177 0.04 -8.65 7.31
CA ASP A 177 -0.11 -7.85 8.53
C ASP A 177 -1.58 -7.57 8.86
N VAL A 178 -2.41 -7.26 7.85
CA VAL A 178 -3.87 -7.12 8.01
C VAL A 178 -4.49 -8.39 8.58
N GLU A 179 -4.16 -9.56 8.01
CA GLU A 179 -4.68 -10.84 8.48
C GLU A 179 -4.20 -11.17 9.89
N GLN A 180 -2.90 -10.97 10.18
CA GLN A 180 -2.32 -11.21 11.49
C GLN A 180 -2.96 -10.33 12.56
N ARG A 181 -3.12 -9.03 12.31
CA ARG A 181 -3.76 -8.10 13.24
C ARG A 181 -5.22 -8.47 13.49
N GLY A 182 -5.95 -8.87 12.45
CA GLY A 182 -7.32 -9.37 12.60
C GLY A 182 -7.42 -10.59 13.51
N ARG A 183 -6.50 -11.54 13.35
CA ARG A 183 -6.40 -12.72 14.24
C ARG A 183 -6.06 -12.35 15.68
N ILE A 184 -5.10 -11.43 15.89
CA ILE A 184 -4.69 -10.96 17.22
C ILE A 184 -5.83 -10.25 17.95
N MET A 185 -6.70 -9.53 17.21
CA MET A 185 -7.90 -8.91 17.76
C MET A 185 -9.02 -9.91 18.11
N GLY A 186 -8.81 -11.22 17.86
CA GLY A 186 -9.81 -12.25 18.13
C GLY A 186 -11.00 -12.21 17.17
N VAL A 187 -10.86 -11.59 15.98
CA VAL A 187 -11.92 -11.59 14.98
C VAL A 187 -12.10 -13.00 14.44
N ASN A 188 -13.34 -13.49 14.45
CA ASN A 188 -13.68 -14.80 13.90
C ASN A 188 -13.19 -14.93 12.44
N SER A 189 -12.56 -16.05 12.09
CA SER A 189 -11.94 -16.27 10.77
C SER A 189 -12.88 -16.04 9.58
N TYR A 190 -14.17 -16.40 9.71
CA TYR A 190 -15.16 -16.16 8.67
C TYR A 190 -15.44 -14.67 8.47
N ILE A 191 -15.61 -13.93 9.59
CA ILE A 191 -15.82 -12.48 9.58
C ILE A 191 -14.56 -11.77 9.05
N LEU A 192 -13.38 -12.20 9.48
CA LEU A 192 -12.10 -11.66 9.02
C LEU A 192 -11.97 -11.79 7.50
N LYS A 193 -12.27 -12.98 6.94
CA LYS A 193 -12.27 -13.20 5.49
C LYS A 193 -13.25 -12.26 4.78
N LYS A 194 -14.46 -12.08 5.31
CA LYS A 194 -15.46 -11.16 4.74
C LYS A 194 -14.95 -9.71 4.73
N ASN A 195 -14.36 -9.27 5.84
CA ASN A 195 -13.81 -7.92 5.99
C ASN A 195 -12.62 -7.70 5.06
N MET A 196 -11.73 -8.68 4.91
CA MET A 196 -10.59 -8.60 3.99
C MET A 196 -11.05 -8.40 2.55
N MET A 197 -12.16 -9.01 2.11
CA MET A 197 -12.71 -8.77 0.77
C MET A 197 -13.18 -7.32 0.59
N LEU A 198 -13.85 -6.74 1.60
CA LEU A 198 -14.25 -5.32 1.58
C LEU A 198 -13.01 -4.39 1.57
N MET A 199 -12.01 -4.70 2.40
CA MET A 199 -10.76 -3.94 2.44
C MET A 199 -10.00 -4.04 1.12
N THR A 200 -10.07 -5.18 0.42
CA THR A 200 -9.47 -5.36 -0.92
C THR A 200 -10.15 -4.45 -1.94
N ASN A 201 -11.48 -4.31 -1.89
CA ASN A 201 -12.17 -3.36 -2.76
C ASN A 201 -11.75 -1.91 -2.45
N ASN A 202 -11.70 -1.54 -1.17
CA ASN A 202 -11.23 -0.22 -0.74
C ASN A 202 -9.79 0.03 -1.18
N PHE A 203 -8.91 -0.99 -1.13
CA PHE A 203 -7.56 -0.92 -1.67
C PHE A 203 -7.57 -0.52 -3.14
N TYR A 204 -8.30 -1.23 -4.01
CA TYR A 204 -8.30 -0.92 -5.44
C TYR A 204 -8.90 0.46 -5.75
N VAL A 205 -9.99 0.84 -5.08
CA VAL A 205 -10.61 2.17 -5.24
C VAL A 205 -9.63 3.27 -4.81
N ALA A 206 -8.91 3.07 -3.71
CA ALA A 206 -7.90 4.01 -3.24
C ALA A 206 -6.74 4.14 -4.23
N ILE A 207 -6.15 3.02 -4.70
CA ILE A 207 -5.03 3.07 -5.66
C ILE A 207 -5.43 3.83 -6.92
N LEU A 208 -6.58 3.52 -7.51
CA LEU A 208 -7.06 4.19 -8.73
C LEU A 208 -7.36 5.67 -8.48
N GLY A 209 -8.07 5.98 -7.39
CA GLY A 209 -8.43 7.35 -7.04
C GLY A 209 -7.21 8.21 -6.74
N TYR A 210 -6.21 7.68 -6.04
CA TYR A 210 -4.99 8.41 -5.74
C TYR A 210 -4.08 8.56 -6.96
N ASP A 211 -3.95 7.53 -7.80
CA ASP A 211 -3.22 7.62 -9.08
C ASP A 211 -3.82 8.71 -9.98
N GLU A 212 -5.16 8.79 -10.09
CA GLU A 212 -5.84 9.87 -10.83
C GLU A 212 -5.68 11.23 -10.14
N GLY A 213 -5.87 11.27 -8.82
CA GLY A 213 -5.81 12.51 -8.04
C GLY A 213 -4.45 13.18 -8.09
N VAL A 214 -3.36 12.41 -7.97
CA VAL A 214 -1.99 12.97 -7.98
C VAL A 214 -1.60 13.52 -9.35
N LEU A 215 -2.17 12.99 -10.43
CA LEU A 215 -1.96 13.48 -11.79
C LEU A 215 -2.83 14.70 -12.13
N SER A 216 -3.79 15.04 -11.26
CA SER A 216 -4.72 16.15 -11.41
C SER A 216 -4.29 17.38 -10.58
N ASP A 217 -5.17 18.39 -10.50
CA ASP A 217 -5.03 19.52 -9.60
C ASP A 217 -5.36 19.14 -8.14
N ASP A 218 -5.12 20.08 -7.22
CA ASP A 218 -5.34 19.83 -5.78
C ASP A 218 -6.80 19.57 -5.43
N ARG A 219 -7.75 20.05 -6.25
CA ARG A 219 -9.18 19.73 -6.09
C ARG A 219 -9.46 18.28 -6.47
N GLY A 220 -8.87 17.80 -7.56
CA GLY A 220 -8.94 16.40 -7.97
C GLY A 220 -8.38 15.47 -6.89
N LEU A 221 -7.19 15.80 -6.35
CA LEU A 221 -6.57 15.03 -5.28
C LEU A 221 -7.39 15.09 -3.98
N ALA A 222 -7.89 16.26 -3.59
CA ALA A 222 -8.77 16.42 -2.44
C ALA A 222 -10.02 15.55 -2.58
N ALA A 223 -10.64 15.54 -3.77
CA ALA A 223 -11.83 14.74 -4.02
C ALA A 223 -11.53 13.23 -3.92
N ALA A 224 -10.37 12.77 -4.41
CA ALA A 224 -9.94 11.40 -4.25
C ALA A 224 -9.75 11.01 -2.78
N LEU A 225 -9.01 11.82 -2.02
CA LEU A 225 -8.78 11.63 -0.57
C LEU A 225 -10.09 11.65 0.22
N TRP A 226 -11.01 12.55 -0.11
CA TRP A 226 -12.32 12.61 0.51
C TRP A 226 -13.11 11.30 0.34
N ARG A 227 -13.15 10.77 -0.89
CA ARG A 227 -13.90 9.54 -1.19
C ARG A 227 -13.33 8.31 -0.48
N THR A 228 -12.01 8.21 -0.37
CA THR A 228 -11.33 6.97 0.03
C THR A 228 -10.75 7.06 1.45
N PHE A 229 -9.91 8.05 1.73
CA PHE A 229 -9.28 8.22 3.05
C PHE A 229 -10.30 8.61 4.12
N PHE A 230 -11.19 9.56 3.80
CA PHE A 230 -12.24 10.02 4.71
C PHE A 230 -13.55 9.24 4.57
N ASN A 231 -13.65 8.27 3.65
CA ASN A 231 -14.89 7.53 3.36
C ASN A 231 -16.11 8.44 3.15
N GLN A 232 -15.92 9.55 2.43
CA GLN A 232 -16.95 10.56 2.16
C GLN A 232 -17.47 11.27 3.43
N LYS A 233 -16.70 11.20 4.53
CA LYS A 233 -17.04 11.80 5.83
C LYS A 233 -15.92 12.73 6.26
N CYS A 234 -15.98 13.96 5.76
CA CYS A 234 -15.10 15.05 6.18
C CYS A 234 -15.87 16.36 6.04
N GLU A 235 -16.20 16.97 7.17
CA GLU A 235 -16.96 18.21 7.24
C GLU A 235 -16.07 19.46 7.20
N ASP A 236 -14.78 19.32 7.55
CA ASP A 236 -13.83 20.42 7.59
C ASP A 236 -12.85 20.34 6.40
N PRO A 237 -12.99 21.22 5.40
CA PRO A 237 -12.10 21.25 4.23
C PRO A 237 -10.62 21.43 4.57
N ARG A 238 -10.29 22.01 5.73
CA ARG A 238 -8.89 22.20 6.17
C ARG A 238 -8.18 20.87 6.40
N GLN A 239 -8.91 19.81 6.74
CA GLN A 239 -8.34 18.47 6.90
C GLN A 239 -7.97 17.86 5.54
N LEU A 240 -8.77 18.15 4.50
CA LEU A 240 -8.44 17.76 3.13
C LEU A 240 -7.23 18.54 2.61
N GLU A 241 -7.21 19.85 2.82
CA GLU A 241 -6.07 20.70 2.45
C GLU A 241 -4.77 20.19 3.09
N LEU A 242 -4.79 19.92 4.40
CA LEU A 242 -3.65 19.34 5.12
C LEU A 242 -3.17 18.03 4.50
N LEU A 243 -4.11 17.14 4.15
CA LEU A 243 -3.76 15.83 3.60
C LEU A 243 -3.28 15.92 2.15
N VAL A 244 -3.83 16.85 1.35
CA VAL A 244 -3.35 17.16 0.00
C VAL A 244 -1.92 17.67 0.06
N GLU A 245 -1.65 18.67 0.90
CA GLU A 245 -0.30 19.22 1.10
C GLU A 245 0.67 18.09 1.50
N TYR A 246 0.26 17.26 2.46
CA TYR A 246 1.03 16.11 2.90
C TYR A 246 1.37 15.15 1.75
N VAL A 247 0.37 14.73 0.96
CA VAL A 247 0.58 13.79 -0.14
C VAL A 247 1.51 14.37 -1.20
N ARG A 248 1.28 15.63 -1.63
CA ARG A 248 2.14 16.30 -2.61
C ARG A 248 3.59 16.34 -2.14
N LYS A 249 3.79 16.72 -0.89
CA LYS A 249 5.08 16.84 -0.23
C LYS A 249 5.80 15.50 -0.11
N GLN A 250 5.08 14.44 0.23
CA GLN A 250 5.67 13.10 0.35
C GLN A 250 6.02 12.52 -1.01
N ILE A 251 5.16 12.65 -2.02
CA ILE A 251 5.46 12.18 -3.39
C ILE A 251 6.72 12.88 -3.91
N GLN A 252 6.80 14.21 -3.80
CA GLN A 252 7.99 14.96 -4.19
C GLN A 252 9.24 14.47 -3.44
N TYR A 253 9.13 14.21 -2.15
CA TYR A 253 10.26 13.73 -1.35
C TYR A 253 10.69 12.31 -1.76
N LEU A 254 9.75 11.39 -1.97
CA LEU A 254 10.04 10.02 -2.41
C LEU A 254 10.65 10.00 -3.82
N ASP A 255 10.16 10.84 -4.73
CA ASP A 255 10.71 10.97 -6.09
C ASP A 255 12.16 11.48 -6.08
N SER A 256 12.55 12.27 -5.07
CA SER A 256 13.94 12.72 -4.90
C SER A 256 14.90 11.62 -4.43
N MET A 257 14.39 10.49 -3.91
CA MET A 257 15.22 9.39 -3.43
C MET A 257 15.78 8.54 -4.58
N ASN A 258 16.99 8.01 -4.41
CA ASN A 258 17.61 7.10 -5.36
C ASN A 258 16.86 5.75 -5.38
N GLY A 259 16.32 5.38 -6.54
CA GLY A 259 15.51 4.18 -6.70
C GLY A 259 16.29 2.88 -6.58
N GLU A 260 17.56 2.89 -6.98
CA GLU A 260 18.45 1.73 -6.88
C GLU A 260 18.81 1.44 -5.43
N ASP A 261 19.04 2.48 -4.64
CA ASP A 261 19.23 2.36 -3.21
C ASP A 261 17.95 1.84 -2.55
N LEU A 262 16.77 2.36 -2.93
CA LEU A 262 15.49 1.86 -2.42
C LEU A 262 15.24 0.38 -2.75
N LEU A 263 15.64 -0.09 -3.93
CA LEU A 263 15.55 -1.51 -4.32
C LEU A 263 16.43 -2.44 -3.46
N LEU A 264 17.49 -1.90 -2.87
CA LEU A 264 18.44 -2.64 -2.03
C LEU A 264 18.14 -2.52 -0.53
N THR A 265 17.82 -1.32 -0.07
CA THR A 265 17.68 -1.00 1.36
C THR A 265 16.22 -1.09 1.80
N GLY A 266 15.29 -0.63 0.96
CA GLY A 266 13.89 -0.43 1.32
C GLY A 266 13.68 0.65 2.38
N GLU A 267 14.67 1.49 2.64
CA GLU A 267 14.60 2.48 3.71
C GLU A 267 13.88 3.74 3.24
N VAL A 268 12.73 3.99 3.84
CA VAL A 268 11.95 5.22 3.63
C VAL A 268 11.84 5.96 4.96
N SER A 269 12.07 7.26 4.91
CA SER A 269 11.74 8.23 5.94
C SER A 269 10.46 8.97 5.54
N TRP A 270 9.61 9.29 6.51
CA TRP A 270 8.39 10.05 6.28
C TRP A 270 8.57 11.47 6.81
N ARG A 271 8.26 12.47 5.98
CA ARG A 271 8.09 13.83 6.46
C ARG A 271 6.90 13.92 7.43
N PRO A 272 6.90 14.86 8.40
CA PRO A 272 5.79 15.01 9.33
C PRO A 272 4.50 15.43 8.62
N LEU A 273 3.34 15.04 9.16
CA LEU A 273 2.04 15.47 8.65
C LEU A 273 1.92 17.01 8.63
N VAL A 274 2.38 17.64 9.72
CA VAL A 274 2.39 19.10 9.87
C VAL A 274 3.83 19.57 9.95
N GLU A 275 4.24 20.40 9.01
CA GLU A 275 5.58 20.97 8.99
C GLU A 275 5.66 22.12 9.99
N LYS A 276 6.57 22.06 10.96
CA LYS A 276 6.82 23.19 11.87
C LYS A 276 7.69 24.29 11.23
N ASN A 277 8.50 23.93 10.23
CA ASN A 277 9.41 24.84 9.55
C ASN A 277 9.20 24.77 8.03
N PRO A 278 8.66 25.83 7.39
CA PRO A 278 8.37 25.85 5.96
C PRO A 278 9.64 25.76 5.07
N GLN A 279 10.83 26.02 5.60
CA GLN A 279 12.08 25.96 4.83
C GLN A 279 12.61 24.53 4.60
N SER A 280 12.04 23.50 5.20
CA SER A 280 12.42 22.10 4.93
C SER A 280 12.04 21.64 3.52
N ILE A 281 11.21 22.40 2.81
CA ILE A 281 10.72 22.11 1.45
C ILE A 281 11.81 22.33 0.38
N LEU A 282 12.85 23.12 0.67
CA LEU A 282 13.70 23.72 -0.37
C LEU A 282 15.18 23.32 -0.35
N LYS A 283 15.64 22.42 0.52
CA LYS A 283 17.05 22.01 0.51
C LYS A 283 17.23 20.68 -0.22
N PRO A 284 17.59 20.67 -1.52
CA PRO A 284 18.27 19.52 -2.09
C PRO A 284 19.53 19.28 -1.25
N HIS A 285 19.81 18.02 -0.91
CA HIS A 285 21.10 17.66 -0.34
C HIS A 285 22.17 18.06 -1.36
N SER A 286 22.91 19.14 -1.07
CA SER A 286 24.15 19.44 -1.77
C SER A 286 25.09 18.26 -1.58
N PRO A 287 25.72 17.73 -2.65
CA PRO A 287 26.71 16.69 -2.50
C PRO A 287 27.81 17.20 -1.57
N THR A 288 28.08 16.46 -0.49
CA THR A 288 29.25 16.67 0.34
C THR A 288 30.46 16.30 -0.51
N TYR A 289 31.05 17.26 -1.20
CA TYR A 289 32.37 17.07 -1.79
C TYR A 289 33.35 17.11 -0.62
N ASN A 290 33.98 15.99 -0.34
CA ASN A 290 35.07 15.95 0.62
C ASN A 290 36.26 16.65 -0.02
N ASP A 291 36.51 17.91 0.36
CA ASP A 291 37.68 18.71 -0.06
C ASP A 291 38.99 18.23 0.60
N GLU A 292 39.10 16.95 0.97
CA GLU A 292 40.32 16.34 1.53
C GLU A 292 41.13 15.68 0.40
N GLY A 293 41.54 16.48 -0.59
CA GLY A 293 42.32 15.99 -1.70
C GLY A 293 42.84 17.09 -2.62
N LEU A 294 43.82 17.86 -2.13
CA LEU A 294 44.97 18.39 -2.88
C LEU A 294 46.03 18.90 -1.91
#